data_AF-A0A4U5R6F7-F1
#
_entry.id   AF-A0A4U5R6F7-F1
#
_cell.length_a   1.000
_cell.length_b   1.000
_cell.length_c   1.000
_cell.angle_alpha   90.00
_cell.angle_beta   90.00
_cell.angle_gamma   90.00
#
_symmetry.space_group_name_H-M   'P 1'
#
loop_
_entity.id
_entity.type
_entity.pdbx_description
1 polymer ?
#
loop_
_entity_poly.entity_id
_entity_poly.type
_entity_poly.pdbx_seq_one_letter_code
_entity_poly.pdbx_strand_id
1 'polypeptide(L)'
;MLGNTSNAVGSRVPAVNVAQIPGLNTLGISFARIDYAPSGSNPLHTHPRASEILTVLEGSLEVGFVTSNPENRLITEVLQKGGVFVFPINLVHFQRNVGTSNAVS
;
A
#
# COMPACT_ATOMS: atom_id res chain seq x y z
N MET A 1 -7.19 14.79 8.15
CA MET A 1 -6.40 15.69 7.28
C MET A 1 -5.50 14.81 6.42
N LEU A 2 -5.44 15.04 5.10
CA LEU A 2 -4.61 14.24 4.18
C LEU A 2 -3.11 14.48 4.44
N GLY A 3 -2.29 13.47 4.18
CA GLY A 3 -0.84 13.62 4.15
C GLY A 3 -0.34 14.51 3.00
N ASN A 4 0.81 15.16 3.21
CA ASN A 4 1.49 15.91 2.15
C ASN A 4 2.09 14.95 1.10
N THR A 5 1.53 14.95 -0.10
CA THR A 5 1.93 14.12 -1.25
C THR A 5 2.79 14.91 -2.27
N SER A 6 3.19 16.14 -1.96
CA SER A 6 4.06 16.97 -2.82
C SER A 6 5.51 16.49 -2.80
N ASN A 7 5.75 15.34 -3.43
CA ASN A 7 7.06 14.72 -3.61
C ASN A 7 7.10 13.95 -4.95
N ALA A 8 8.26 13.42 -5.31
CA ALA A 8 8.49 12.81 -6.62
C ALA A 8 7.60 11.58 -6.92
N VAL A 9 7.12 10.88 -5.89
CA VAL A 9 6.26 9.69 -6.05
C VAL A 9 4.78 10.00 -5.88
N GLY A 10 4.41 11.21 -5.46
CA GLY A 10 3.01 11.61 -5.32
C GLY A 10 2.25 10.86 -4.23
N SER A 11 2.94 10.27 -3.25
CA SER A 11 2.32 9.53 -2.15
C SER A 11 2.99 9.82 -0.81
N ARG A 12 2.30 9.54 0.29
CA ARG A 12 2.86 9.64 1.65
C ARG A 12 2.50 8.39 2.44
N VAL A 13 3.52 7.69 2.95
CA VAL A 13 3.40 6.44 3.71
C VAL A 13 3.93 6.63 5.14
N PRO A 14 3.14 7.20 6.07
CA PRO A 14 3.46 7.13 7.49
C PRO A 14 3.33 5.69 8.00
N ALA A 15 4.45 4.98 8.07
CA ALA A 15 4.52 3.68 8.73
C ALA A 15 4.28 3.84 10.24
N VAL A 16 3.39 3.00 10.80
CA VAL A 16 3.03 3.00 12.21
C VAL A 16 3.35 1.64 12.81
N ASN A 17 4.45 1.58 13.53
CA ASN A 17 4.90 0.40 14.26
C ASN A 17 4.92 0.67 15.77
N VAL A 18 5.49 -0.25 16.54
CA VAL A 18 5.58 -0.15 18.01
C VAL A 18 6.22 1.15 18.52
N ALA A 19 7.08 1.80 17.71
CA ALA A 19 7.68 3.08 18.06
C ALA A 19 6.66 4.24 18.03
N GLN A 20 5.63 4.17 17.17
CA GLN A 20 4.56 5.17 17.09
C GLN A 20 3.35 4.80 17.95
N ILE A 21 3.02 3.51 18.04
CA ILE A 21 1.91 3.00 18.87
C ILE A 21 2.46 1.87 19.76
N PRO A 22 2.85 2.18 21.01
CA PRO A 22 3.39 1.17 21.93
C PRO A 22 2.46 -0.02 22.19
N GLY A 23 1.14 0.18 22.10
CA GLY A 23 0.13 -0.87 22.25
C GLY A 23 0.19 -1.97 21.19
N LEU A 24 0.94 -1.78 20.09
CA LEU A 24 1.19 -2.83 19.09
C LEU A 24 2.18 -3.89 19.58
N ASN A 25 2.90 -3.65 20.69
CA ASN A 25 3.88 -4.58 21.20
C ASN A 25 3.24 -5.96 21.46
N THR A 26 3.93 -7.03 21.08
CA THR A 26 3.48 -8.43 21.18
C THR A 26 2.25 -8.84 20.35
N LEU A 27 1.55 -7.92 19.68
CA LEU A 27 0.33 -8.23 18.91
C LEU A 27 0.60 -8.82 17.52
N GLY A 28 1.84 -8.75 17.03
CA GLY A 28 2.22 -9.28 15.72
C GLY A 28 1.68 -8.49 14.52
N ILE A 29 1.24 -7.24 14.74
CA ILE A 29 0.69 -6.36 13.71
C ILE A 29 1.34 -4.97 13.72
N SER A 30 1.31 -4.31 12.57
CA SER A 30 1.62 -2.90 12.36
C SER A 30 0.59 -2.28 11.44
N PHE A 31 0.59 -0.96 11.29
CA PHE A 31 -0.37 -0.26 10.46
C PHE A 31 0.31 0.78 9.57
N ALA A 32 -0.33 1.14 8.48
CA ALA A 32 0.02 2.31 7.70
C ALA A 32 -1.26 2.90 7.13
N ARG A 33 -1.29 4.22 7.02
CA ARG A 33 -2.24 4.93 6.15
C ARG A 33 -1.41 5.45 4.99
N ILE A 34 -1.93 5.37 3.78
CA ILE A 34 -1.26 5.90 2.59
C ILE A 34 -2.19 6.88 1.89
N ASP A 35 -1.70 8.09 1.66
CA ASP A 35 -2.37 9.11 0.87
C ASP A 35 -1.68 9.22 -0.50
N TYR A 36 -2.45 9.27 -1.58
CA TYR A 36 -1.97 9.35 -2.95
C TYR A 36 -2.58 10.57 -3.65
N ALA A 37 -1.74 11.41 -4.26
CA ALA A 37 -2.17 12.38 -5.26
C ALA A 37 -2.67 11.67 -6.54
N PRO A 38 -3.38 12.34 -7.47
CA PRO A 38 -3.68 11.76 -8.78
C PRO A 38 -2.38 11.34 -9.47
N SER A 39 -2.37 10.15 -10.06
CA SER A 39 -1.16 9.51 -10.64
C SER A 39 -0.02 9.20 -9.66
N GLY A 40 -0.19 9.47 -8.36
CA GLY A 40 0.79 9.11 -7.33
C GLY A 40 0.89 7.60 -7.14
N SER A 41 2.06 7.14 -6.70
CA SER A 41 2.33 5.72 -6.48
C SER A 41 3.10 5.47 -5.19
N ASN A 42 2.88 4.30 -4.62
CA ASN A 42 3.85 3.69 -3.72
C ASN A 42 4.64 2.68 -4.58
N PRO A 43 5.90 3.00 -4.91
CA PRO A 43 6.67 2.28 -5.92
C PRO A 43 6.96 0.84 -5.49
N LEU A 44 7.55 0.05 -6.40
CA LEU A 44 7.89 -1.35 -6.14
C LEU A 44 8.75 -1.49 -4.87
N HIS A 45 8.25 -2.27 -3.90
CA HIS A 45 8.93 -2.53 -2.63
C HIS A 45 8.55 -3.91 -2.07
N THR A 46 9.14 -4.28 -0.92
CA THR A 46 8.89 -5.55 -0.23
C THR A 46 8.77 -5.33 1.28
N HIS A 47 8.09 -6.26 1.96
CA HIS A 47 8.11 -6.38 3.41
C HIS A 47 8.77 -7.71 3.79
N PRO A 48 10.02 -7.71 4.31
CA PRO A 48 10.77 -8.95 4.52
C PRO A 48 10.25 -9.82 5.67
N ARG A 49 9.31 -9.31 6.48
CA ARG A 49 8.85 -9.95 7.72
C ARG A 49 7.34 -9.92 7.94
N ALA A 50 6.56 -9.44 6.96
CA ALA A 50 5.12 -9.34 7.10
C ALA A 50 4.41 -9.49 5.74
N SER A 51 3.23 -10.09 5.75
CA SER A 51 2.24 -9.90 4.69
C SER A 51 1.49 -8.58 4.94
N GLU A 52 0.94 -8.00 3.89
CA GLU A 52 0.13 -6.77 3.97
C GLU A 52 -1.30 -7.05 3.52
N ILE A 53 -2.27 -6.47 4.23
CA ILE A 53 -3.65 -6.35 3.77
C ILE A 53 -3.95 -4.87 3.58
N LEU A 54 -4.42 -4.51 2.39
CA LEU A 54 -4.75 -3.15 2.02
C LEU A 54 -6.25 -3.03 1.78
N THR A 55 -6.86 -1.96 2.31
CA THR A 55 -8.25 -1.61 2.03
C THR A 55 -8.29 -0.20 1.45
N VAL A 56 -9.03 0.01 0.37
CA VAL A 56 -9.21 1.36 -0.18
C VAL A 56 -10.28 2.09 0.63
N LEU A 57 -9.90 3.17 1.29
CA LEU A 57 -10.82 4.02 2.04
C LEU A 57 -11.51 5.04 1.12
N GLU A 58 -10.78 5.57 0.13
CA GLU A 58 -11.27 6.54 -0.85
C GLU A 58 -10.50 6.43 -2.18
N GLY A 59 -11.15 6.79 -3.30
CA GLY A 59 -10.53 6.81 -4.63
C GLY A 59 -10.43 5.44 -5.31
N SER A 60 -9.48 5.33 -6.25
CA SER A 60 -9.25 4.15 -7.10
C SER A 60 -7.76 3.83 -7.16
N LEU A 61 -7.37 2.62 -6.76
CA LEU A 61 -5.97 2.19 -6.74
C LEU A 61 -5.77 0.97 -7.63
N GLU A 62 -4.85 1.04 -8.58
CA GLU A 62 -4.22 -0.15 -9.16
C GLU A 62 -3.22 -0.70 -8.15
N VAL A 63 -3.34 -1.98 -7.82
CA VAL A 63 -2.47 -2.66 -6.87
C VAL A 63 -2.01 -3.99 -7.46
N GLY A 64 -0.80 -4.42 -7.11
CA GLY A 64 -0.35 -5.73 -7.55
C GLY A 64 0.96 -6.19 -6.94
N PHE A 65 1.23 -7.49 -7.05
CA PHE A 65 2.49 -8.12 -6.68
C PHE A 65 2.98 -9.07 -7.76
N VAL A 66 4.29 -9.35 -7.72
CA VAL A 66 4.95 -10.30 -8.61
C VAL A 66 5.23 -11.59 -7.82
N THR A 67 4.75 -12.72 -8.36
CA THR A 67 5.07 -14.06 -7.81
C THR A 67 6.55 -14.38 -7.94
N SER A 68 7.03 -15.37 -7.19
CA SER A 68 8.43 -15.79 -7.24
C SER A 68 8.79 -16.55 -8.52
N ASN A 69 10.08 -16.86 -8.66
CA ASN A 69 10.60 -17.80 -9.66
C ASN A 69 9.84 -19.16 -9.59
N PRO A 70 9.52 -19.79 -10.73
CA PRO A 70 9.93 -19.41 -12.09
C PRO A 70 9.03 -18.42 -12.83
N GLU A 71 7.78 -18.28 -12.44
CA GLU A 71 6.80 -17.57 -13.27
C GLU A 71 7.06 -16.06 -13.32
N ASN A 72 7.49 -15.45 -12.20
CA ASN A 72 7.58 -13.99 -12.07
C ASN A 72 6.32 -13.28 -12.59
N ARG A 73 5.16 -13.92 -12.37
CA ARG A 73 3.86 -13.48 -12.87
C ARG A 73 3.34 -12.32 -12.04
N LEU A 74 2.87 -11.27 -12.72
CA LEU A 74 2.13 -10.17 -12.11
C LEU A 74 0.68 -10.60 -11.79
N ILE A 75 0.28 -10.38 -10.54
CA ILE A 75 -1.11 -10.44 -10.07
C ILE A 75 -1.51 -9.00 -9.74
N THR A 76 -2.54 -8.47 -10.40
CA THR A 76 -2.93 -7.06 -10.32
C THR A 76 -4.45 -6.88 -10.40
N GLU A 77 -4.96 -5.83 -9.77
CA GLU A 77 -6.37 -5.42 -9.81
C GLU A 77 -6.50 -3.90 -9.63
N VAL A 78 -7.57 -3.30 -10.17
CA VAL A 78 -7.95 -1.91 -9.86
C VAL A 78 -9.07 -1.93 -8.83
N LEU A 79 -8.74 -1.56 -7.60
CA LEU A 79 -9.67 -1.47 -6.49
C LEU A 79 -10.38 -0.11 -6.46
N GLN A 80 -11.66 -0.14 -6.11
CA GLN A 80 -12.44 1.04 -5.72
C GLN A 80 -12.58 1.11 -4.20
N LYS A 81 -13.15 2.20 -3.67
CA LYS A 81 -13.51 2.33 -2.24
C LYS A 81 -14.21 1.06 -1.71
N GLY A 82 -13.69 0.55 -0.60
CA GLY A 82 -14.14 -0.69 0.05
C GLY A 82 -13.46 -1.96 -0.47
N GLY A 83 -12.74 -1.89 -1.60
CA GLY A 83 -11.96 -3.00 -2.13
C GLY A 83 -10.79 -3.37 -1.21
N VAL A 84 -10.47 -4.66 -1.17
CA VAL A 84 -9.42 -5.25 -0.33
C VAL A 84 -8.48 -6.08 -1.18
N PHE A 85 -7.19 -6.02 -0.90
CA PHE A 85 -6.18 -6.84 -1.56
C PHE A 85 -5.09 -7.26 -0.58
N VAL A 86 -4.49 -8.43 -0.82
CA VAL A 86 -3.49 -9.03 0.08
C VAL A 86 -2.18 -9.20 -0.67
N PHE A 87 -1.09 -8.71 -0.08
CA PHE A 87 0.27 -8.90 -0.57
C PHE A 87 0.97 -9.97 0.28
N PRO A 88 1.38 -11.10 -0.31
CA PRO A 88 2.13 -12.11 0.43
C PRO A 88 3.49 -11.60 0.90
N ILE A 89 3.94 -12.13 2.04
CA ILE A 89 5.24 -11.79 2.65
C ILE A 89 6.38 -11.86 1.64
N ASN A 90 7.24 -10.84 1.67
CA ASN A 90 8.47 -10.76 0.89
C ASN A 90 8.30 -10.83 -0.65
N LEU A 91 7.11 -10.58 -1.18
CA LEU A 91 6.91 -10.40 -2.62
C LEU A 91 6.96 -8.92 -3.01
N VAL A 92 7.55 -8.66 -4.17
CA VAL A 92 7.63 -7.30 -4.73
C VAL A 92 6.22 -6.85 -5.11
N HIS A 93 5.79 -5.70 -4.62
CA HIS A 93 4.46 -5.17 -4.87
C HIS A 93 4.44 -3.64 -4.97
N PHE A 94 3.34 -3.10 -5.47
CA PHE A 94 3.13 -1.66 -5.68
C PHE A 94 1.66 -1.27 -5.50
N GLN A 95 1.44 0.04 -5.37
CA GLN A 95 0.14 0.67 -5.47
C GLN A 95 0.26 1.93 -6.33
N ARG A 96 -0.75 2.23 -7.16
CA ARG A 96 -0.81 3.42 -8.01
C ARG A 96 -2.22 3.99 -8.03
N ASN A 97 -2.35 5.27 -7.77
CA ASN A 97 -3.61 5.98 -7.96
C ASN A 97 -3.87 6.21 -9.46
N VAL A 98 -4.86 5.50 -9.99
CA VAL A 98 -5.32 5.61 -11.38
C VAL A 98 -6.56 6.51 -11.52
N GLY A 99 -7.08 7.01 -10.41
CA GLY A 99 -8.17 7.98 -10.39
C GLY A 99 -7.71 9.42 -10.67
N THR A 100 -8.68 10.29 -10.93
CA THR A 100 -8.47 11.73 -11.16
C THR A 100 -8.44 12.55 -9.86
N SER A 101 -8.92 11.96 -8.75
CA SER A 101 -8.88 12.55 -7.41
C SER A 101 -7.79 11.91 -6.56
N ASN A 102 -7.57 12.45 -5.36
CA ASN A 102 -6.77 11.77 -4.35
C ASN A 102 -7.38 10.40 -4.00
N ALA A 103 -6.52 9.46 -3.61
CA ALA A 103 -6.91 8.16 -3.08
C ALA A 103 -6.30 7.97 -1.68
N VAL A 104 -6.96 7.14 -0.88
CA VAL A 104 -6.56 6.82 0.49
C VAL A 104 -6.71 5.33 0.70
N SER A 105 -5.69 4.70 1.28
CA SER A 105 -5.74 3.34 1.81
C SER A 105 -5.27 3.29 3.25
#